data_AF-A0A7C9RK76-F1
#
_entry.id   AF-A0A7C9RK76-F1
#
_cell.length_a   1.000
_cell.length_b   1.000
_cell.length_c   1.000
_cell.angle_alpha   90.00
_cell.angle_beta   90.00
_cell.angle_gamma   90.00
#
_symmetry.space_group_name_H-M   'P 1'
#
loop_
_entity.id
_entity.type
_entity.pdbx_description
1 polymer ?
#
loop_
_entity_poly.entity_id
_entity_poly.type
_entity_poly.pdbx_seq_one_letter_code
_entity_poly.pdbx_strand_id
1 'polypeptide(L)'
;MSLCLATAGVVKSLAVAAFTLSWTHSVEKIEWQEDWRVMPQGLEIVEARVKGSGAGMEPPPEARLADGWFRWKPQLPILPEVALGNSGLAGEWRVCRDGACQDLSAILGRPVGTSVTTMSVCRPDQVTNALDAKTLLARGDDFNIKGEFERAIADYDAALKAEPAFAEALNSRGMAWRAKGDRRRALSDFDAALKLKPDYQAARANRKSLFSEIERLGAQMPLKEPARK
;
A
#
# COMPACT_ATOMS: atom_id res chain seq x y z
N MET A 1 7.23 12.90 -18.78
CA MET A 1 6.48 12.69 -17.53
C MET A 1 6.11 11.23 -17.45
N SER A 2 5.98 10.69 -16.24
CA SER A 2 5.61 9.28 -16.04
C SER A 2 4.44 9.19 -15.09
N LEU A 3 3.48 8.33 -15.40
CA LEU A 3 2.35 7.95 -14.57
C LEU A 3 2.74 6.71 -13.76
N CYS A 4 2.52 6.74 -12.47
CA CYS A 4 2.75 5.61 -11.57
C CYS A 4 1.43 5.00 -11.14
N LEU A 5 1.34 3.68 -11.28
CA LEU A 5 0.21 2.84 -10.89
C LEU A 5 0.67 1.98 -9.72
N ALA A 6 0.11 2.22 -8.55
CA ALA A 6 0.46 1.53 -7.31
C ALA A 6 -0.74 0.77 -6.75
N THR A 7 -0.56 -0.51 -6.48
CA THR A 7 -1.57 -1.31 -5.76
C THR A 7 -0.88 -2.47 -5.06
N ALA A 8 -1.36 -2.90 -3.89
CA ALA A 8 -0.88 -4.07 -3.14
C ALA A 8 0.64 -4.37 -3.28
N GLY A 9 1.48 -3.39 -2.96
CA GLY A 9 2.96 -3.49 -2.98
C GLY A 9 3.64 -3.50 -4.36
N VAL A 10 2.90 -3.43 -5.46
CA VAL A 10 3.44 -3.31 -6.82
C VAL A 10 3.29 -1.87 -7.29
N VAL A 11 4.38 -1.33 -7.84
CA VAL A 11 4.40 -0.04 -8.53
C VAL A 11 4.86 -0.27 -9.97
N LYS A 12 4.11 0.27 -10.93
CA LYS A 12 4.48 0.29 -12.34
C LYS A 12 4.49 1.72 -12.84
N SER A 13 5.50 2.07 -13.62
CA SER A 13 5.61 3.36 -14.28
C SER A 13 5.30 3.25 -15.76
N LEU A 14 4.47 4.16 -16.28
CA LEU A 14 4.22 4.35 -17.70
C LEU A 14 4.74 5.71 -18.12
N ALA A 15 5.61 5.77 -19.13
CA ALA A 15 6.10 7.03 -19.67
C ALA A 15 5.03 7.71 -20.53
N VAL A 16 4.16 8.52 -19.92
CA VAL A 16 3.03 9.18 -20.59
C VAL A 16 2.87 10.62 -20.09
N ALA A 17 2.58 11.55 -21.01
CA ALA A 17 2.24 12.94 -20.67
C ALA A 17 0.73 13.19 -20.60
N ALA A 18 -0.05 12.37 -21.32
CA ALA A 18 -1.50 12.33 -21.27
C ALA A 18 -1.97 10.90 -21.55
N PHE A 19 -3.16 10.57 -21.07
CA PHE A 19 -3.79 9.26 -21.27
C PHE A 19 -5.30 9.37 -21.15
N THR A 20 -6.02 8.41 -21.72
CA THR A 20 -7.45 8.23 -21.47
C THR A 20 -7.64 7.06 -20.52
N LEU A 21 -8.31 7.31 -19.41
CA LEU A 21 -8.80 6.26 -18.52
C LEU A 21 -10.18 5.83 -19.02
N SER A 22 -10.40 4.54 -19.20
CA SER A 22 -11.68 3.99 -19.66
C SER A 22 -12.12 2.82 -18.79
N TRP A 23 -13.42 2.75 -18.51
CA TRP A 23 -14.04 1.57 -17.92
C TRP A 23 -15.46 1.43 -18.43
N THR A 24 -16.05 0.25 -18.24
CA THR A 24 -17.43 -0.03 -18.62
C THR A 24 -18.20 -0.49 -17.41
N HIS A 25 -19.32 0.16 -17.13
CA HIS A 25 -20.21 -0.26 -16.06
C HIS A 25 -20.75 -1.66 -16.35
N SER A 26 -20.61 -2.58 -15.40
CA SER A 26 -20.86 -4.00 -15.65
C SER A 26 -22.32 -4.35 -15.83
N VAL A 27 -23.23 -3.64 -15.16
CA VAL A 27 -24.69 -3.83 -15.25
C VAL A 27 -25.23 -3.05 -16.44
N GLU A 28 -25.19 -1.71 -16.35
CA GLU A 28 -25.66 -0.81 -17.41
C GLU A 28 -24.97 -0.95 -18.78
N LYS A 29 -23.78 -1.57 -18.84
CA LYS A 29 -22.95 -1.66 -20.07
C LYS A 29 -22.61 -0.30 -20.69
N ILE A 30 -22.61 0.75 -19.88
CA ILE A 30 -22.27 2.11 -20.30
C ILE A 30 -20.77 2.32 -20.17
N GLU A 31 -20.16 2.80 -21.25
CA GLU A 31 -18.75 3.16 -21.27
C GLU A 31 -18.53 4.57 -20.74
N TRP A 32 -17.53 4.70 -19.86
CA TRP A 32 -17.05 5.96 -19.32
C TRP A 32 -15.59 6.16 -19.73
N GLN A 33 -15.24 7.40 -20.08
CA GLN A 33 -13.87 7.76 -20.42
C GLN A 33 -13.50 9.12 -19.84
N GLU A 34 -12.24 9.25 -19.43
CA GLU A 34 -11.69 10.48 -18.88
C GLU A 34 -10.31 10.72 -19.48
N ASP A 35 -10.09 11.90 -20.03
CA ASP A 35 -8.78 12.31 -20.53
C ASP A 35 -8.01 13.03 -19.43
N TRP A 36 -6.82 12.55 -19.15
CA TRP A 36 -5.96 13.03 -18.08
C TRP A 36 -4.65 13.56 -18.63
N ARG A 37 -4.13 14.62 -18.00
CA ARG A 37 -2.80 15.18 -18.23
C ARG A 37 -1.92 14.94 -17.01
N VAL A 38 -0.69 14.47 -17.26
CA VAL A 38 0.33 14.25 -16.23
C VAL A 38 1.20 15.50 -16.12
N MET A 39 1.07 16.23 -15.01
CA MET A 39 1.80 17.47 -14.74
C MET A 39 2.77 17.30 -13.57
N PRO A 40 3.77 18.18 -13.39
CA PRO A 40 4.72 18.07 -12.29
C PRO A 40 4.08 18.03 -10.90
N GLN A 41 3.00 18.79 -10.71
CA GLN A 41 2.28 18.92 -9.44
C GLN A 41 1.17 17.87 -9.21
N GLY A 42 0.81 17.07 -10.23
CA GLY A 42 -0.27 16.09 -10.12
C GLY A 42 -0.95 15.77 -11.45
N LEU A 43 -2.15 15.21 -11.36
CA LEU A 43 -3.00 14.79 -12.46
C LEU A 43 -4.15 15.80 -12.66
N GLU A 44 -4.30 16.30 -13.88
CA GLU A 44 -5.44 17.14 -14.28
C GLU A 44 -6.36 16.34 -15.17
N ILE A 45 -7.65 16.33 -14.84
CA ILE A 45 -8.68 15.84 -15.74
C ILE A 45 -9.01 16.95 -16.75
N VAL A 46 -8.90 16.62 -18.03
CA VAL A 46 -9.10 17.55 -19.15
C VAL A 46 -10.53 17.48 -19.64
N GLU A 47 -11.08 16.27 -19.74
CA GLU A 47 -12.43 16.00 -20.22
C GLU A 47 -12.94 14.69 -19.59
N ALA A 48 -14.22 14.62 -19.27
CA ALA A 48 -14.92 13.39 -18.96
C ALA A 48 -16.05 13.18 -19.96
N ARG A 49 -16.34 11.92 -20.28
CA ARG A 49 -17.40 11.55 -21.21
C ARG A 49 -18.03 10.20 -20.90
N VAL A 50 -19.33 10.09 -21.17
CA VAL A 50 -20.12 8.87 -20.98
C VAL A 50 -21.02 8.60 -22.19
N LYS A 51 -21.11 7.34 -22.63
CA LYS A 51 -21.84 6.94 -23.87
C LYS A 51 -23.35 6.71 -23.66
N GLY A 52 -23.93 7.32 -22.64
CA GLY A 52 -25.33 7.13 -22.28
C GLY A 52 -25.65 7.65 -20.89
N SER A 53 -26.79 7.26 -20.37
CA SER A 53 -27.25 7.55 -19.00
C SER A 53 -27.91 6.30 -18.43
N GLY A 54 -27.65 6.00 -17.17
CA GLY A 54 -28.22 4.88 -16.41
C GLY A 54 -28.02 5.14 -14.92
N ALA A 55 -28.58 4.29 -14.05
CA ALA A 55 -28.56 4.54 -12.61
C ALA A 55 -27.13 4.71 -12.08
N GLY A 56 -26.79 5.90 -11.56
CA GLY A 56 -25.46 6.23 -11.07
C GLY A 56 -24.43 6.56 -12.16
N MET A 57 -24.88 6.69 -13.41
CA MET A 57 -24.09 7.05 -14.59
C MET A 57 -24.65 8.30 -15.27
N GLU A 58 -25.41 9.13 -14.53
CA GLU A 58 -26.03 10.32 -15.07
C GLU A 58 -24.96 11.38 -15.41
N PRO A 59 -24.92 11.89 -16.65
CA PRO A 59 -24.04 13.00 -16.98
C PRO A 59 -24.48 14.27 -16.23
N PRO A 60 -23.54 15.15 -15.85
CA PRO A 60 -23.89 16.37 -15.13
C PRO A 60 -24.63 17.38 -16.03
N PRO A 61 -25.35 18.36 -15.47
CA PRO A 61 -26.17 19.31 -16.25
C PRO A 61 -25.40 20.12 -17.30
N GLU A 62 -24.11 20.37 -17.07
CA GLU A 62 -23.21 21.05 -17.99
C GLU A 62 -22.77 20.19 -19.18
N ALA A 63 -23.00 18.87 -19.13
CA ALA A 63 -22.61 17.98 -20.21
C ALA A 63 -23.35 18.29 -21.51
N ARG A 64 -22.66 18.06 -22.62
CA ARG A 64 -23.18 18.27 -23.97
C ARG A 64 -23.06 16.98 -24.75
N LEU A 65 -24.14 16.60 -25.42
CA LEU A 65 -24.16 15.42 -26.27
C LEU A 65 -23.47 15.73 -27.60
N ALA A 66 -22.41 15.00 -27.91
CA ALA A 66 -21.68 15.06 -29.19
C ALA A 66 -21.22 13.65 -29.57
N ASP A 67 -21.48 13.25 -30.82
CA ASP A 67 -21.07 11.94 -31.38
C ASP A 67 -21.51 10.73 -30.53
N GLY A 68 -22.68 10.82 -29.88
CA GLY A 68 -23.21 9.78 -28.99
C GLY A 68 -22.57 9.72 -27.61
N TRP A 69 -21.77 10.73 -27.23
CA TRP A 69 -21.16 10.88 -25.92
C TRP A 69 -21.66 12.15 -25.25
N PHE A 70 -22.09 12.05 -24.00
CA PHE A 70 -22.19 13.23 -23.13
C PHE A 70 -20.78 13.59 -22.68
N ARG A 71 -20.33 14.80 -23.00
CA ARG A 71 -18.97 15.29 -22.72
C ARG A 71 -19.03 16.55 -21.87
N TRP A 72 -18.12 16.69 -20.92
CA TRP A 72 -17.96 17.89 -20.10
C TRP A 72 -16.53 18.03 -19.63
N LYS A 73 -16.19 19.22 -19.14
CA LYS A 73 -14.92 19.49 -18.46
C LYS A 73 -15.16 19.50 -16.95
N PRO A 74 -14.67 18.50 -16.19
CA PRO A 74 -14.82 18.49 -14.74
C PRO A 74 -14.08 19.67 -14.10
N GLN A 75 -14.71 20.30 -13.12
CA GLN A 75 -14.13 21.43 -12.39
C GLN A 75 -13.40 20.92 -11.12
N LEU A 76 -12.38 20.08 -11.32
CA LEU A 76 -11.55 19.54 -10.24
C LEU A 76 -10.21 20.29 -10.14
N PRO A 77 -9.66 20.47 -8.92
CA PRO A 77 -8.28 20.90 -8.80
C PRO A 77 -7.34 19.82 -9.34
N ILE A 78 -6.07 20.19 -9.52
CA ILE A 78 -5.03 19.23 -9.85
C ILE A 78 -4.91 18.24 -8.69
N LEU A 79 -5.11 16.96 -8.97
CA LEU A 79 -5.11 15.92 -7.97
C LEU A 79 -3.69 15.38 -7.78
N PRO A 80 -3.16 15.32 -6.54
CA PRO A 80 -1.87 14.69 -6.31
C PRO A 80 -1.91 13.18 -6.60
N GLU A 81 -3.10 12.60 -6.46
CA GLU A 81 -3.36 11.17 -6.53
C GLU A 81 -4.81 10.91 -6.95
N VAL A 82 -5.04 9.86 -7.75
CA VAL A 82 -6.37 9.39 -8.16
C VAL A 82 -6.51 7.92 -7.76
N ALA A 83 -7.52 7.62 -6.95
CA ALA A 83 -7.83 6.26 -6.52
C ALA A 83 -8.84 5.61 -7.47
N LEU A 84 -8.45 4.50 -8.09
CA LEU A 84 -9.28 3.66 -8.92
C LEU A 84 -9.96 2.62 -8.03
N GLY A 85 -11.26 2.80 -7.81
CA GLY A 85 -12.10 1.85 -7.08
C GLY A 85 -12.18 0.53 -7.84
N ASN A 86 -11.87 -0.57 -7.15
CA ASN A 86 -11.96 -1.92 -7.70
C ASN A 86 -13.04 -2.68 -6.93
N SER A 87 -14.28 -2.63 -7.40
CA SER A 87 -15.41 -3.28 -6.72
C SER A 87 -15.53 -4.77 -7.03
N GLY A 88 -14.66 -5.35 -7.87
CA GLY A 88 -14.78 -6.72 -8.39
C GLY A 88 -16.00 -6.96 -9.29
N LEU A 89 -16.98 -6.04 -9.24
CA LEU A 89 -18.19 -6.01 -10.04
C LEU A 89 -18.11 -4.97 -11.15
N ALA A 90 -17.34 -3.89 -11.03
CA ALA A 90 -17.11 -2.92 -12.11
C ALA A 90 -16.24 -3.55 -13.21
N GLY A 91 -16.43 -3.12 -14.47
CA GLY A 91 -15.55 -3.54 -15.56
C GLY A 91 -14.09 -3.14 -15.30
N GLU A 92 -13.16 -3.81 -15.97
CA GLU A 92 -11.73 -3.56 -15.78
C GLU A 92 -11.34 -2.16 -16.28
N TRP A 93 -10.51 -1.47 -15.50
CA TRP A 93 -9.91 -0.19 -15.88
C TRP A 93 -8.92 -0.40 -17.04
N ARG A 94 -8.98 0.49 -18.02
CA ARG A 94 -8.07 0.53 -19.16
C ARG A 94 -7.38 1.88 -19.23
N VAL A 95 -6.08 1.85 -19.51
CA VAL A 95 -5.29 3.05 -19.78
C VAL A 95 -4.97 3.07 -21.27
N CYS A 96 -5.44 4.11 -21.96
CA CYS A 96 -5.22 4.28 -23.39
C CYS A 96 -4.23 5.41 -23.68
N ARG A 97 -3.30 5.16 -24.60
CA ARG A 97 -2.30 6.13 -25.09
C ARG A 97 -2.05 5.88 -26.57
N ASP A 98 -1.97 6.94 -27.36
CA ASP A 98 -1.65 6.89 -28.80
C ASP A 98 -2.56 5.91 -29.59
N GLY A 99 -3.84 5.80 -29.20
CA GLY A 99 -4.81 4.89 -29.84
C GLY A 99 -4.72 3.42 -29.40
N ALA A 100 -3.79 3.06 -28.52
CA ALA A 100 -3.70 1.72 -27.93
C ALA A 100 -4.21 1.74 -26.47
N CYS A 101 -5.06 0.79 -26.12
CA CYS A 101 -5.57 0.62 -24.76
C CYS A 101 -4.98 -0.65 -24.13
N GLN A 102 -4.53 -0.54 -22.88
CA GLN A 102 -4.08 -1.67 -22.09
C GLN A 102 -4.91 -1.82 -20.83
N ASP A 103 -5.29 -3.05 -20.52
CA ASP A 103 -5.97 -3.40 -19.28
C ASP A 103 -5.03 -3.18 -18.08
N LEU A 104 -5.60 -2.74 -16.96
CA LEU A 104 -4.85 -2.44 -15.76
C LEU A 104 -4.12 -3.68 -15.22
N SER A 105 -4.72 -4.87 -15.33
CA SER A 105 -4.06 -6.14 -14.94
C SER A 105 -2.84 -6.44 -15.80
N ALA A 106 -2.91 -6.16 -17.10
CA ALA A 106 -1.82 -6.35 -18.03
C ALA A 106 -0.65 -5.39 -17.73
N ILE A 107 -0.96 -4.12 -17.44
CA ILE A 107 0.04 -3.13 -17.04
C ILE A 107 0.74 -3.55 -15.74
N LEU A 108 -0.04 -3.97 -14.75
CA LEU A 108 0.47 -4.40 -13.44
C LEU A 108 1.17 -5.77 -13.49
N GLY A 109 0.90 -6.57 -14.52
CA GLY A 109 1.40 -7.94 -14.66
C GLY A 109 0.72 -8.93 -13.69
N ARG A 110 -0.48 -8.60 -13.19
CA ARG A 110 -1.26 -9.44 -12.28
C ARG A 110 -2.74 -9.04 -12.26
N PRO A 111 -3.66 -9.93 -11.86
CA PRO A 111 -5.07 -9.59 -11.70
C PRO A 111 -5.28 -8.41 -10.74
N VAL A 112 -6.15 -7.48 -11.13
CA VAL A 112 -6.59 -6.41 -10.25
C VAL A 112 -7.66 -7.00 -9.33
N GLY A 113 -7.28 -7.32 -8.09
CA GLY A 113 -8.21 -7.81 -7.07
C GLY A 113 -9.09 -6.68 -6.51
N THR A 114 -9.56 -6.83 -5.27
CA THR A 114 -10.34 -5.79 -4.57
C THR A 114 -9.48 -4.64 -4.04
N SER A 115 -8.15 -4.74 -4.15
CA SER A 115 -7.23 -3.69 -3.71
C SER A 115 -7.37 -2.47 -4.61
N VAL A 116 -7.55 -1.29 -4.02
CA VAL A 116 -7.55 -0.01 -4.73
C VAL A 116 -6.24 0.14 -5.51
N THR A 117 -6.35 0.61 -6.75
CA THR A 117 -5.17 1.02 -7.52
C THR A 117 -5.09 2.52 -7.54
N THR A 118 -3.93 3.03 -7.20
CA THR A 118 -3.65 4.45 -7.13
C THR A 118 -2.87 4.89 -8.36
N MET A 119 -3.30 5.99 -8.98
CA MET A 119 -2.56 6.70 -10.01
C MET A 119 -1.95 8.00 -9.45
N SER A 120 -0.67 8.23 -9.71
CA SER A 120 -0.01 9.51 -9.41
C SER A 120 1.09 9.81 -10.42
N VAL A 121 1.63 11.02 -10.39
CA VAL A 121 2.85 11.34 -11.14
C VAL A 121 4.00 10.57 -10.51
N CYS A 122 4.75 9.79 -11.29
CA CYS A 122 5.90 9.06 -10.76
C CYS A 122 6.90 10.02 -10.15
N ARG A 123 7.14 9.83 -8.86
CA ARG A 123 8.23 10.51 -8.17
C ARG A 123 9.44 9.57 -8.08
N PRO A 124 10.67 10.11 -8.03
CA PRO A 124 11.89 9.29 -7.97
C PRO A 124 11.89 8.24 -6.84
N ASP A 125 11.32 8.61 -5.67
CA ASP A 125 11.12 7.74 -4.50
C ASP A 125 10.12 6.59 -4.73
N GLN A 126 9.25 6.69 -5.73
CA GLN A 126 8.28 5.63 -6.09
C GLN A 126 8.84 4.64 -7.12
N VAL A 127 9.81 5.05 -7.93
CA VAL A 127 10.40 4.24 -9.02
C VAL A 127 11.60 3.43 -8.52
N THR A 128 12.34 3.93 -7.54
CA THR A 128 13.38 3.16 -6.83
C THR A 128 12.76 2.53 -5.59
N ASN A 129 12.12 1.38 -5.76
CA ASN A 129 11.35 0.70 -4.71
C ASN A 129 12.27 0.05 -3.64
N ALA A 130 13.04 0.87 -2.95
CA ALA A 130 13.62 0.60 -1.65
C ALA A 130 13.38 1.86 -0.81
N LEU A 131 12.29 1.86 -0.04
CA LEU A 131 12.12 2.85 1.02
C LEU A 131 13.38 2.80 1.90
N ASP A 132 13.86 3.96 2.34
CA ASP A 132 14.97 3.97 3.29
C ASP A 132 14.56 3.32 4.61
N ALA A 133 15.56 2.89 5.39
CA ALA A 133 15.31 2.15 6.61
C ALA A 133 14.42 2.94 7.59
N LYS A 134 14.57 4.27 7.67
CA LYS A 134 13.77 5.14 8.55
C LYS A 134 12.30 5.21 8.14
N THR A 135 12.02 5.30 6.85
CA THR A 135 10.65 5.33 6.33
C THR A 135 9.96 3.99 6.55
N LEU A 136 10.69 2.89 6.35
CA LEU A 136 10.20 1.55 6.67
C LEU A 136 9.94 1.37 8.16
N LEU A 137 10.83 1.86 9.03
CA LEU A 137 10.61 1.88 10.48
C LEU A 137 9.32 2.62 10.84
N ALA A 138 9.16 3.86 10.36
CA ALA A 138 7.99 4.68 10.68
C ALA A 138 6.66 4.06 10.21
N ARG A 139 6.66 3.43 9.03
CA ARG A 139 5.47 2.72 8.52
C ARG A 139 5.20 1.44 9.31
N GLY A 140 6.25 0.71 9.68
CA GLY A 140 6.15 -0.44 10.57
C GLY A 140 5.56 -0.07 11.93
N ASP A 141 5.98 1.06 12.50
CA ASP A 141 5.46 1.57 13.77
C ASP A 141 3.95 1.90 13.67
N ASP A 142 3.49 2.50 12.56
CA ASP A 142 2.06 2.75 12.30
C ASP A 142 1.24 1.46 12.24
N PHE A 143 1.73 0.43 11.54
CA PHE A 143 1.08 -0.89 11.55
C PHE A 143 1.07 -1.52 12.95
N ASN A 144 2.16 -1.39 13.69
CA ASN A 144 2.27 -1.95 15.03
C ASN A 144 1.28 -1.29 16.01
N ILE A 145 1.06 0.02 15.90
CA ILE A 145 0.06 0.76 16.68
C ILE A 145 -1.36 0.27 16.34
N LYS A 146 -1.62 -0.04 15.06
CA LYS A 146 -2.91 -0.59 14.59
C LYS A 146 -3.12 -2.07 14.93
N GLY A 147 -2.12 -2.74 15.52
CA GLY A 147 -2.15 -4.17 15.81
C GLY A 147 -1.92 -5.07 14.59
N GLU A 148 -1.49 -4.50 13.47
CA GLU A 148 -1.21 -5.20 12.22
C GLU A 148 0.22 -5.76 12.22
N PHE A 149 0.50 -6.64 13.19
CA PHE A 149 1.86 -7.05 13.53
C PHE A 149 2.62 -7.73 12.39
N GLU A 150 1.96 -8.52 11.53
CA GLU A 150 2.59 -9.14 10.37
C GLU A 150 3.14 -8.10 9.38
N ARG A 151 2.37 -7.03 9.14
CA ARG A 151 2.77 -5.94 8.23
C ARG A 151 3.88 -5.10 8.86
N ALA A 152 3.78 -4.83 10.16
CA ALA A 152 4.84 -4.17 10.91
C ALA A 152 6.17 -4.93 10.80
N ILE A 153 6.15 -6.24 11.05
CA ILE A 153 7.32 -7.11 10.97
C ILE A 153 7.93 -7.09 9.57
N ALA A 154 7.12 -7.17 8.51
CA ALA A 154 7.61 -7.14 7.14
C ALA A 154 8.35 -5.82 6.82
N ASP A 155 7.85 -4.69 7.33
CA ASP A 155 8.49 -3.39 7.17
C ASP A 155 9.78 -3.29 8.00
N TYR A 156 9.80 -3.80 9.23
CA TYR A 156 11.04 -3.83 10.01
C TYR A 156 12.10 -4.76 9.39
N ASP A 157 11.69 -5.90 8.82
CA ASP A 157 12.59 -6.80 8.08
C ASP A 157 13.20 -6.09 6.86
N ALA A 158 12.38 -5.34 6.11
CA ALA A 158 12.86 -4.53 5.01
C ALA A 158 13.80 -3.42 5.49
N ALA A 159 13.48 -2.76 6.62
CA ALA A 159 14.33 -1.73 7.21
C ALA A 159 15.70 -2.29 7.58
N LEU A 160 15.73 -3.47 8.20
CA LEU A 160 16.97 -4.17 8.59
C LEU A 160 17.72 -4.76 7.40
N LYS A 161 17.06 -5.02 6.28
CA LYS A 161 17.72 -5.37 5.02
C LYS A 161 18.40 -4.15 4.40
N ALA A 162 17.78 -2.97 4.49
CA ALA A 162 18.35 -1.71 4.01
C ALA A 162 19.49 -1.22 4.91
N GLU A 163 19.31 -1.31 6.24
CA GLU A 163 20.28 -0.91 7.25
C GLU A 163 20.40 -1.99 8.34
N PRO A 164 21.34 -2.95 8.21
CA PRO A 164 21.47 -4.06 9.17
C PRO A 164 21.83 -3.63 10.59
N ALA A 165 22.42 -2.44 10.75
CA ALA A 165 22.84 -1.87 12.03
C ALA A 165 21.79 -0.95 12.66
N PHE A 166 20.50 -1.15 12.38
CA PHE A 166 19.44 -0.27 12.85
C PHE A 166 18.80 -0.75 14.16
N ALA A 167 19.34 -0.29 15.29
CA ALA A 167 18.94 -0.74 16.63
C ALA A 167 17.46 -0.48 16.95
N GLU A 168 16.92 0.65 16.50
CA GLU A 168 15.52 1.04 16.66
C GLU A 168 14.58 0.03 15.97
N ALA A 169 14.89 -0.37 14.73
CA ALA A 169 14.09 -1.35 13.99
C ALA A 169 14.14 -2.75 14.63
N LEU A 170 15.29 -3.18 15.17
CA LEU A 170 15.37 -4.42 15.96
C LEU A 170 14.48 -4.35 17.21
N ASN A 171 14.54 -3.24 17.96
CA ASN A 171 13.68 -3.07 19.13
C ASN A 171 12.19 -3.08 18.76
N SER A 172 11.77 -2.35 17.71
CA SER A 172 10.38 -2.33 17.25
C SER A 172 9.90 -3.71 16.76
N ARG A 173 10.74 -4.44 16.01
CA ARG A 173 10.43 -5.82 15.58
C ARG A 173 10.32 -6.77 16.76
N GLY A 174 11.17 -6.62 17.77
CA GLY A 174 11.09 -7.39 19.01
C GLY A 174 9.77 -7.18 19.77
N MET A 175 9.27 -5.94 19.82
CA MET A 175 7.95 -5.65 20.38
C MET A 175 6.81 -6.31 19.61
N ALA A 176 6.85 -6.27 18.27
CA ALA A 176 5.86 -6.91 17.42
C ALA A 176 5.87 -8.45 17.58
N TRP A 177 7.05 -9.08 17.65
CA TRP A 177 7.15 -10.52 17.95
C TRP A 177 6.59 -10.89 19.32
N ARG A 178 6.85 -10.05 20.34
CA ARG A 178 6.29 -10.23 21.68
C ARG A 178 4.77 -10.16 21.66
N ALA A 179 4.19 -9.19 20.94
CA ALA A 179 2.74 -9.05 20.79
C ALA A 179 2.11 -10.28 20.11
N LYS A 180 2.83 -10.89 19.15
CA LYS A 180 2.45 -12.17 18.53
C LYS A 180 2.67 -13.41 19.41
N GLY A 181 3.23 -13.25 20.60
CA GLY A 181 3.55 -14.35 21.52
C GLY A 181 4.85 -15.09 21.20
N ASP A 182 5.61 -14.69 20.17
CA ASP A 182 6.92 -15.28 19.86
C ASP A 182 8.03 -14.64 20.69
N ARG A 183 8.07 -15.07 21.94
CA ARG A 183 9.01 -14.56 22.96
C ARG A 183 10.47 -14.85 22.61
N ARG A 184 10.74 -15.93 21.87
CA ARG A 184 12.11 -16.29 21.47
C ARG A 184 12.67 -15.32 20.45
N ARG A 185 11.90 -15.01 19.38
CA ARG A 185 12.31 -14.01 18.39
C ARG A 185 12.40 -12.62 19.00
N ALA A 186 11.44 -12.24 19.85
CA ALA A 186 11.47 -10.97 20.55
C ALA A 186 12.75 -10.78 21.39
N LEU A 187 13.13 -11.80 22.18
CA LEU A 187 14.34 -11.73 23.02
C LEU A 187 15.61 -11.59 22.16
N SER A 188 15.71 -12.35 21.07
CA SER A 188 16.82 -12.28 20.12
C SER A 188 16.98 -10.88 19.53
N ASP A 189 15.88 -10.23 19.17
CA ASP A 189 15.90 -8.88 18.59
C ASP A 189 16.31 -7.82 19.61
N PHE A 190 15.82 -7.91 20.86
CA PHE A 190 16.26 -7.00 21.93
C PHE A 190 17.75 -7.18 22.26
N ASP A 191 18.24 -8.42 22.28
CA ASP A 191 19.67 -8.70 22.46
C ASP A 191 20.51 -8.12 21.32
N ALA A 192 20.06 -8.25 20.07
CA ALA A 192 20.73 -7.67 18.92
C ALA A 192 20.75 -6.13 18.98
N ALA A 193 19.63 -5.50 19.34
CA ALA A 193 19.55 -4.05 19.53
C ALA A 193 20.55 -3.55 20.59
N LEU A 194 20.68 -4.26 21.71
CA LEU A 194 21.63 -3.91 22.79
C LEU A 194 23.09 -4.19 22.44
N LYS A 195 23.37 -5.15 21.53
CA LYS A 195 24.72 -5.34 20.99
C LYS A 195 25.14 -4.16 20.13
N LEU A 196 24.23 -3.61 19.34
CA LEU A 196 24.50 -2.42 18.50
C LEU A 196 24.55 -1.14 19.33
N LYS A 197 23.64 -1.01 20.31
CA LYS A 197 23.49 0.18 21.16
C LYS A 197 23.35 -0.22 22.64
N PRO A 198 24.47 -0.41 23.37
CA PRO A 198 24.46 -0.90 24.75
C PRO A 198 23.72 -0.02 25.78
N ASP A 199 23.59 1.28 25.48
CA ASP A 199 22.89 2.28 26.27
C ASP A 199 21.41 2.46 25.87
N TYR A 200 20.88 1.63 24.97
CA TYR A 200 19.49 1.72 24.52
C TYR A 200 18.49 1.31 25.61
N GLN A 201 18.03 2.30 26.38
CA GLN A 201 17.17 2.09 27.54
C GLN A 201 15.86 1.36 27.21
N ALA A 202 15.22 1.71 26.09
CA ALA A 202 13.98 1.07 25.66
C ALA A 202 14.16 -0.44 25.42
N ALA A 203 15.19 -0.83 24.66
CA ALA A 203 15.51 -2.25 24.42
C ALA A 203 15.85 -2.99 25.73
N ARG A 204 16.58 -2.35 26.64
CA ARG A 204 16.91 -2.91 27.96
C ARG A 204 15.65 -3.16 28.80
N ALA A 205 14.73 -2.20 28.84
CA ALA A 205 13.46 -2.31 29.56
C ALA A 205 12.57 -3.41 28.96
N ASN A 206 12.44 -3.42 27.63
CA ASN A 206 11.67 -4.43 26.90
C ASN A 206 12.19 -5.85 27.13
N ARG A 207 13.52 -6.03 27.04
CA ARG A 207 14.19 -7.31 27.32
C ARG A 207 13.93 -7.79 28.75
N LYS A 208 14.11 -6.93 29.75
CA LYS A 208 13.90 -7.27 31.16
C LYS A 208 12.44 -7.66 31.42
N SER A 209 11.49 -6.89 30.87
CA SER A 209 10.06 -7.18 30.96
C SER A 209 9.70 -8.53 30.35
N LEU A 210 10.25 -8.83 29.17
CA LEU A 210 10.03 -10.11 28.49
C LEU A 210 10.62 -11.29 29.26
N PHE A 211 11.80 -11.13 29.86
CA PHE A 211 12.43 -12.19 30.65
C PHE A 211 11.56 -12.58 31.86
N SER A 212 11.07 -11.60 32.62
CA SER A 212 10.15 -11.84 33.74
C SER A 212 8.82 -12.47 33.28
N GLU A 213 8.35 -12.14 32.08
CA GLU A 213 7.18 -12.79 31.49
C GLU A 213 7.43 -14.27 31.18
N ILE A 214 8.58 -14.59 30.57
CA ILE A 214 8.99 -15.98 30.27
C ILE A 214 9.12 -16.79 31.56
N GLU A 215 9.76 -16.25 32.61
CA GLU A 215 9.90 -16.93 33.90
C GLU A 215 8.55 -17.23 34.54
N ARG A 216 7.62 -16.26 34.53
CA ARG A 216 6.27 -16.46 35.05
C ARG A 216 5.51 -17.56 34.32
N LEU A 217 5.62 -17.61 32.99
CA LEU A 217 4.98 -18.64 32.18
C LEU A 217 5.63 -20.01 32.40
N GLY A 218 6.95 -20.08 32.53
CA GLY A 218 7.68 -21.30 32.87
C GLY A 218 7.30 -21.85 34.24
N ALA A 219 7.14 -20.98 35.24
CA ALA A 219 6.68 -21.37 36.58
C ALA A 219 5.20 -21.81 36.62
N GLN A 220 4.38 -21.37 35.66
CA GLN A 220 2.97 -21.74 35.55
C GLN A 220 2.72 -23.05 34.77
N MET A 221 3.74 -23.64 34.15
CA MET A 221 3.70 -25.03 33.67
C MET A 221 4.22 -25.97 34.76
N PRO A 222 3.37 -26.53 35.64
CA PRO A 222 3.82 -27.57 36.55
C PRO A 222 4.34 -28.74 35.71
N LEU A 223 5.58 -29.16 36.00
CA LEU A 223 6.09 -30.44 35.55
C LEU A 223 5.09 -31.51 36.02
N LYS A 224 4.31 -32.10 35.11
CA LYS A 224 3.69 -33.38 35.39
C LYS A 224 4.84 -34.36 35.59
N GLU A 225 5.16 -34.68 36.84
CA GLU A 225 6.05 -35.79 37.15
C GLU A 225 5.53 -37.02 36.39
N PRO A 226 6.40 -37.74 35.64
CA PRO A 226 5.99 -39.00 35.05
C PRO A 226 5.61 -39.95 36.19
N ALA A 227 4.41 -40.52 36.12
CA ALA A 227 3.94 -41.51 37.07
C ALA A 227 5.01 -42.59 37.25
N ARG A 228 5.57 -42.68 38.47
CA ARG A 228 6.40 -43.83 38.86
C ARG A 228 5.51 -45.07 38.76
N LYS A 229 5.92 -46.00 37.91
CA LYS A 229 5.35 -47.35 37.84
C LYS A 229 5.68 -48.13 39.10
#